data_AF-A0A6M9PSI7-F1
#
_entry.id   AF-A0A6M9PSI7-F1
#
_cell.length_a   1.000
_cell.length_b   1.000
_cell.length_c   1.000
_cell.angle_alpha   90.00
_cell.angle_beta   90.00
_cell.angle_gamma   90.00
#
_symmetry.space_group_name_H-M   'P 1'
#
loop_
_entity.id
_entity.type
_entity.pdbx_description
1 polymer ?
#
loop_
_entity_poly.entity_id
_entity_poly.type
_entity_poly.pdbx_seq_one_letter_code
_entity_poly.pdbx_strand_id
1 'polypeptide(L)'
;MWGTQEDKIIKVTRYNLAYINHELCKKDNGRVLGYDNAHNYHHRHYLGEIETVKFESYEKTVENFQKEWQAISTEYLRSKK
;
A
#
# COMPACT_ATOMS: atom_id res chain seq x y z
N MET A 1 2.04 -4.33 -11.48
CA MET A 1 1.55 -5.67 -11.08
C MET A 1 2.15 -6.68 -12.04
N TRP A 2 2.58 -7.82 -11.52
CA TRP A 2 3.00 -8.96 -12.34
C TRP A 2 2.16 -10.17 -11.95
N GLY A 3 1.75 -10.98 -12.93
CA GLY A 3 0.97 -12.19 -12.71
C GLY A 3 1.31 -13.27 -13.73
N THR A 4 1.05 -14.52 -13.36
CA THR A 4 1.18 -15.69 -14.25
C THR A 4 -0.19 -16.20 -14.64
N GLN A 5 -0.33 -16.72 -15.87
CA GLN A 5 -1.56 -17.29 -16.38
C GLN A 5 -1.45 -18.82 -16.39
N GLU A 6 -2.14 -19.47 -15.47
CA GLU A 6 -2.39 -20.91 -15.47
C GLU A 6 -3.92 -21.10 -15.53
N ASP A 7 -4.42 -21.91 -16.46
CA ASP A 7 -5.82 -22.35 -16.51
C ASP A 7 -6.90 -21.25 -16.37
N LYS A 8 -6.69 -20.09 -17.02
CA LYS A 8 -7.57 -18.89 -17.01
C LYS A 8 -7.64 -18.14 -15.67
N ILE A 9 -6.80 -18.45 -14.70
CA ILE A 9 -6.70 -17.73 -13.42
C ILE A 9 -5.43 -16.88 -13.44
N ILE A 10 -5.59 -15.56 -13.24
CA ILE A 10 -4.45 -14.65 -13.04
C ILE A 10 -4.01 -14.78 -11.59
N LYS A 11 -2.82 -15.33 -11.38
CA LYS A 11 -2.19 -15.35 -10.06
C LYS A 11 -1.32 -14.12 -9.89
N VAL A 12 -1.68 -13.23 -8.95
CA VAL A 12 -0.84 -12.08 -8.61
C VAL A 12 0.44 -12.58 -7.94
N THR A 13 1.58 -12.35 -8.58
CA THR A 13 2.89 -12.75 -8.05
C THR A 13 3.60 -11.60 -7.38
N ARG A 14 3.42 -10.36 -7.89
CA ARG A 14 3.97 -9.15 -7.29
C ARG A 14 3.08 -7.92 -7.46
N TYR A 15 3.00 -7.11 -6.41
CA TYR A 15 2.38 -5.79 -6.43
C TYR A 15 3.12 -4.79 -5.54
N ASN A 16 2.89 -3.51 -5.81
CA ASN A 16 3.34 -2.39 -4.99
C ASN A 16 2.32 -1.25 -5.16
N LEU A 17 1.76 -0.78 -4.04
CA LEU A 17 0.90 0.38 -3.91
C LEU A 17 1.60 1.35 -2.95
N ALA A 18 1.72 2.62 -3.34
CA ALA A 18 2.39 3.61 -2.52
C ALA A 18 1.68 4.97 -2.61
N TYR A 19 1.42 5.56 -1.45
CA TYR A 19 1.07 6.96 -1.30
C TYR A 19 2.30 7.72 -0.78
N ILE A 20 2.79 8.65 -1.60
CA ILE A 20 4.02 9.41 -1.33
C ILE A 20 3.66 10.87 -1.06
N ASN A 21 4.15 11.39 0.07
CA ASN A 21 4.07 12.80 0.41
C ASN A 21 5.23 13.15 1.37
N HIS A 22 6.22 13.87 0.84
CA HIS A 22 7.44 14.26 1.58
C HIS A 22 7.21 15.28 2.70
N GLU A 23 6.12 16.05 2.63
CA GLU A 23 5.76 16.97 3.71
C GLU A 23 5.23 16.21 4.93
N LEU A 24 4.48 15.13 4.68
CA LEU A 24 3.92 14.25 5.71
C LEU A 24 4.91 13.24 6.27
N CYS A 25 5.79 12.69 5.43
CA CYS A 25 6.77 11.68 5.83
C CYS A 25 8.13 11.98 5.20
N LYS A 26 9.19 12.07 6.02
CA LYS A 26 10.58 12.18 5.54
C LYS A 26 11.31 10.85 5.51
N LYS A 27 10.77 9.82 6.17
CA LYS A 27 11.29 8.45 6.15
C LYS A 27 10.85 7.74 4.87
N ASP A 28 11.43 6.56 4.62
CA ASP A 28 10.95 5.62 3.60
C ASP A 28 10.71 6.29 2.22
N ASN A 29 11.63 7.18 1.82
CA ASN A 29 11.57 7.97 0.59
C ASN A 29 10.24 8.73 0.39
N GLY A 30 9.63 9.21 1.46
CA GLY A 30 8.36 9.94 1.41
C GLY A 30 7.12 9.07 1.40
N ARG A 31 7.25 7.73 1.47
CA ARG A 31 6.12 6.83 1.56
C ARG A 31 5.41 7.02 2.90
N VAL A 32 4.20 7.56 2.82
CA VAL A 32 3.31 7.74 3.97
C VAL A 32 2.53 6.46 4.23
N LEU A 33 2.03 5.83 3.17
CA LEU A 33 1.32 4.56 3.22
C LEU A 33 1.75 3.69 2.04
N GLY A 34 1.85 2.38 2.21
CA GLY A 34 1.95 1.47 1.08
C GLY A 34 1.62 0.03 1.41
N TYR A 35 1.34 -0.75 0.37
CA TYR A 35 1.21 -2.20 0.44
C TYR A 35 2.04 -2.82 -0.66
N ASP A 36 2.88 -3.78 -0.32
CA ASP A 36 3.60 -4.57 -1.30
C ASP A 36 3.76 -6.00 -0.78
N ASN A 37 4.25 -6.87 -1.65
CA ASN A 37 4.64 -8.22 -1.27
C ASN A 37 6.10 -8.51 -1.60
N ALA A 38 6.96 -7.52 -1.40
CA ALA A 38 8.40 -7.74 -1.44
C ALA A 38 8.80 -8.81 -0.40
N HIS A 39 9.99 -9.39 -0.51
CA HIS A 39 10.51 -10.34 0.49
C HIS A 39 9.66 -11.60 0.78
N ASN A 40 8.74 -11.96 -0.11
CA ASN A 40 7.89 -13.16 -0.04
C ASN A 40 6.82 -13.17 1.06
N TYR A 41 6.50 -12.01 1.64
CA TYR A 41 5.33 -11.82 2.50
C TYR A 41 4.69 -10.46 2.24
N HIS A 42 3.49 -10.24 2.73
CA HIS A 42 2.72 -9.03 2.45
C HIS A 42 2.96 -7.99 3.54
N HIS A 43 3.35 -6.79 3.13
CA HIS A 43 3.67 -5.67 4.01
C HIS A 43 2.61 -4.58 3.92
N ARG A 44 2.39 -3.92 5.04
CA ARG A 44 1.89 -2.55 5.09
C ARG A 44 3.01 -1.64 5.59
N HIS A 45 3.23 -0.56 4.86
CA HIS A 45 4.13 0.52 5.22
C HIS A 45 3.30 1.70 5.71
N TYR A 46 3.64 2.26 6.87
CA TYR A 46 2.95 3.43 7.40
C TYR A 46 3.90 4.33 8.16
N LEU A 47 4.11 5.56 7.67
CA LEU A 47 5.00 6.57 8.25
C LEU A 47 6.42 6.06 8.60
N GLY A 48 6.94 5.17 7.76
CA GLY A 48 8.26 4.56 7.91
C GLY A 48 8.30 3.29 8.74
N GLU A 49 7.18 2.88 9.34
CA GLU A 49 7.04 1.60 10.02
C GLU A 49 6.54 0.53 9.04
N ILE A 50 6.94 -0.72 9.27
CA ILE A 50 6.60 -1.87 8.42
C ILE A 50 5.91 -2.92 9.28
N GLU A 51 4.76 -3.41 8.85
CA GLU A 51 4.04 -4.50 9.49
C GLU A 51 3.63 -5.58 8.50
N THR A 52 3.53 -6.82 8.97
CA THR A 52 3.02 -7.93 8.16
C THR A 52 1.50 -7.87 8.13
N VAL A 53 0.91 -8.08 6.96
CA VAL A 53 -0.54 -8.11 6.79
C VAL A 53 -1.01 -9.42 6.17
N LYS A 54 -2.24 -9.83 6.52
CA LYS A 54 -2.89 -10.97 5.87
C LYS A 54 -3.31 -10.56 4.45
N PHE A 55 -2.98 -11.40 3.48
CA PHE A 55 -3.43 -11.24 2.10
C PHE A 55 -4.68 -12.07 1.83
N GLU A 56 -5.77 -11.40 1.46
CA GLU A 56 -7.03 -12.04 1.06
C GLU A 56 -7.17 -12.06 -0.46
N SER A 57 -7.04 -10.89 -1.08
CA SER A 57 -6.90 -10.74 -2.53
C SER A 57 -6.22 -9.41 -2.85
N TYR A 58 -5.83 -9.24 -4.11
CA TYR A 58 -5.28 -7.97 -4.56
C TYR A 58 -6.34 -6.86 -4.54
N GLU A 59 -7.56 -7.15 -4.96
CA GLU A 59 -8.70 -6.22 -4.95
C GLU A 59 -8.96 -5.73 -3.52
N LYS A 60 -8.97 -6.64 -2.54
CA LYS A 60 -9.13 -6.28 -1.13
C LYS A 60 -7.99 -5.39 -0.63
N THR A 61 -6.77 -5.67 -1.06
CA THR A 61 -5.59 -4.87 -0.74
C THR A 61 -5.71 -3.45 -1.32
N VAL A 62 -6.19 -3.32 -2.57
CA VAL A 62 -6.45 -2.02 -3.20
C VAL A 62 -7.55 -1.25 -2.48
N GLU A 63 -8.66 -1.90 -2.11
CA GLU A 63 -9.74 -1.27 -1.35
C GLU A 63 -9.24 -0.71 0.00
N ASN A 64 -8.45 -1.50 0.74
CA ASN A 64 -7.90 -1.08 2.02
C ASN A 64 -6.94 0.09 1.83
N PHE A 65 -6.03 -0.01 0.86
CA PHE A 65 -5.12 1.07 0.50
C PHE A 65 -5.89 2.36 0.17
N GLN A 66 -6.93 2.28 -0.67
CA GLN A 66 -7.74 3.41 -1.08
C GLN A 66 -8.40 4.13 0.11
N LYS A 67 -9.04 3.36 1.00
CA LYS A 67 -9.68 3.90 2.20
C LYS A 67 -8.67 4.61 3.10
N GLU A 68 -7.52 3.99 3.32
CA GLU A 68 -6.52 4.52 4.23
C GLU A 68 -5.81 5.77 3.68
N TRP A 69 -5.35 5.76 2.43
CA TRP A 69 -4.65 6.95 1.90
C TRP A 69 -5.59 8.15 1.80
N GLN A 70 -6.88 7.93 1.47
CA GLN A 70 -7.87 9.01 1.42
C GLN A 70 -8.14 9.58 2.81
N ALA A 71 -8.26 8.74 3.83
CA ALA A 71 -8.40 9.18 5.21
C ALA A 71 -7.19 10.01 5.64
N ILE A 72 -5.98 9.51 5.42
CA ILE A 72 -4.73 10.21 5.74
C ILE A 72 -4.65 11.56 5.02
N SER A 73 -4.92 11.59 3.71
CA SER A 73 -4.88 12.82 2.91
C SER A 73 -5.93 13.83 3.36
N THR A 74 -7.13 13.37 3.72
CA THR A 74 -8.20 14.25 4.19
C THR A 74 -7.84 14.90 5.52
N GLU A 75 -7.33 14.12 6.47
CA GLU A 75 -6.87 14.64 7.76
C GLU A 75 -5.70 15.61 7.60
N TYR A 76 -4.75 15.31 6.71
CA TYR A 76 -3.67 16.25 6.41
C TYR A 76 -4.17 17.59 5.90
N LEU A 77 -5.07 17.58 4.91
CA LEU A 77 -5.65 18.81 4.35
C LEU A 77 -6.47 19.59 5.39
N ARG A 78 -7.16 18.89 6.31
CA ARG A 78 -7.86 19.52 7.44
C ARG A 78 -6.88 20.21 8.39
N SER A 79 -5.75 19.58 8.70
CA SER A 79 -4.72 20.15 9.59
C SER A 79 -4.01 21.40 9.06
N LYS A 80 -4.17 21.69 7.76
CA LYS A 80 -3.56 22.84 7.07
C LYS A 80 -4.50 24.04 6.93
N LYS A 81 -5.78 23.88 7.24
CA LYS A 81 -6.77 24.96 7.28
C LYS A 81 -6.77 25.61 8.66
#